data_AF-A0A2T6AKE6-F1
#
_entry.id   AF-A0A2T6AKE6-F1
#
_cell.length_a   1.000
_cell.length_b   1.000
_cell.length_c   1.000
_cell.angle_alpha   90.00
_cell.angle_beta   90.00
_cell.angle_gamma   90.00
#
_symmetry.space_group_name_H-M   'P 1'
#
loop_
_entity.id
_entity.type
_entity.pdbx_description
1 polymer ?
#
loop_
_entity_poly.entity_id
_entity_poly.type
_entity_poly.pdbx_seq_one_letter_code
_entity_poly.pdbx_strand_id
1 'polypeptide(L)'
;MEVLKIATAGSVDDGKSTLIGRLLYDTKSLTSDKIEAIDRVSKKNGLDYLDFSLATDGLVAEREQGITIDVAHIYFSTPKKSYIIADTPGHIEYTRNMVTGASTSQTSIILIDARKGVIEQTYRHFFINNLLRVKEVIVAVNKMDLVNYSEEVFNDIIQDFEELRAKSDFKDQKLTFIPVSALWGENIAEKSTAMSWYNGQTILEHLEALKAEDFEEQSQARFSVQTVIRPKTDEFHDYRGYAGKISGNSLKVGDEITVLPSLTTSTIKDIQFFTESFNEAPAGSSVTISLADDINVARGDMLVKSNEVPAETKVLDAMVCWMDNKALVPGTKYVLQHNTNGILAKIDKVEGHVDNNFGAEEKVSFLALNDIGSVKIRLSKPIFADSYHENRANGRFILVDTLTNTTAGVGFIK
;
A
#
# COMPACT_ATOMS: atom_id res chain seq x y z
N MET A 1 -5.37 -6.96 19.50
CA MET A 1 -6.47 -6.74 18.54
C MET A 1 -5.83 -6.57 17.18
N GLU A 2 -6.22 -7.35 16.19
CA GLU A 2 -5.66 -7.28 14.84
C GLU A 2 -6.00 -5.92 14.20
N VAL A 3 -5.06 -5.35 13.44
CA VAL A 3 -5.22 -4.06 12.75
C VAL A 3 -5.21 -4.29 11.25
N LEU A 4 -6.28 -3.87 10.57
CA LEU A 4 -6.38 -3.90 9.11
C LEU A 4 -6.23 -2.49 8.53
N LYS A 5 -5.32 -2.32 7.57
CA LYS A 5 -5.12 -1.06 6.86
C LYS A 5 -5.83 -1.07 5.51
N ILE A 6 -6.64 -0.05 5.27
CA ILE A 6 -7.55 0.07 4.12
C ILE A 6 -7.21 1.36 3.37
N ALA A 7 -7.10 1.30 2.04
CA ALA A 7 -7.09 2.48 1.18
C ALA A 7 -8.45 2.66 0.52
N THR A 8 -9.01 3.87 0.53
CA THR A 8 -10.23 4.19 -0.25
C THR A 8 -9.86 4.97 -1.50
N ALA A 9 -10.49 4.62 -2.62
CA ALA A 9 -10.27 5.21 -3.93
C ALA A 9 -11.59 5.32 -4.70
N GLY A 10 -11.66 6.21 -5.68
CA GLY A 10 -12.89 6.54 -6.41
C GLY A 10 -12.91 8.02 -6.81
N SER A 11 -13.83 8.38 -7.71
CA SER A 11 -14.01 9.76 -8.16
C SER A 11 -14.37 10.72 -7.01
N VAL A 12 -14.30 12.02 -7.29
CA VAL A 12 -14.70 13.09 -6.35
C VAL A 12 -16.15 12.90 -5.89
N ASP A 13 -17.02 12.45 -6.80
CA ASP A 13 -18.46 12.33 -6.52
C ASP A 13 -18.92 10.93 -6.15
N ASP A 14 -18.03 9.92 -6.12
CA ASP A 14 -18.47 8.52 -5.91
C ASP A 14 -18.90 8.23 -4.46
N GLY A 15 -18.81 9.22 -3.56
CA GLY A 15 -19.31 9.14 -2.20
C GLY A 15 -18.33 8.51 -1.20
N LYS A 16 -17.02 8.68 -1.40
CA LYS A 16 -15.96 8.15 -0.50
C LYS A 16 -16.13 8.64 0.94
N SER A 17 -16.20 9.96 1.12
CA SER A 17 -16.38 10.62 2.42
C SER A 17 -17.67 10.16 3.09
N THR A 18 -18.77 10.03 2.34
CA THR A 18 -20.04 9.51 2.83
C THR A 18 -19.92 8.06 3.31
N LEU A 19 -19.25 7.19 2.54
CA LEU A 19 -19.01 5.79 2.93
C LEU A 19 -18.21 5.70 4.22
N ILE A 20 -17.12 6.45 4.33
CA ILE A 20 -16.28 6.45 5.53
C ILE A 20 -17.08 6.95 6.73
N GLY A 21 -17.77 8.10 6.59
CA GLY A 21 -18.62 8.63 7.65
C GLY A 21 -19.72 7.65 8.07
N ARG A 22 -20.30 6.93 7.11
CA ARG A 22 -21.30 5.90 7.39
C ARG A 22 -20.73 4.72 8.17
N LEU A 23 -19.54 4.21 7.78
CA LEU A 23 -18.85 3.17 8.55
C LEU A 23 -18.60 3.62 9.99
N LEU A 24 -18.10 4.84 10.19
CA LEU A 24 -17.87 5.39 11.53
C LEU A 24 -19.16 5.49 12.37
N TYR A 25 -20.27 5.84 11.73
CA TYR A 25 -21.57 5.91 12.39
C TYR A 25 -22.09 4.53 12.77
N ASP A 26 -22.12 3.59 11.82
CA ASP A 26 -22.67 2.25 12.01
C ASP A 26 -21.83 1.43 13.02
N THR A 27 -20.51 1.66 13.09
CA THR A 27 -19.63 1.03 14.11
C THR A 27 -19.61 1.78 15.44
N LYS A 28 -20.47 2.80 15.61
CA LYS A 28 -20.57 3.65 16.83
C LYS A 28 -19.23 4.29 17.22
N SER A 29 -18.40 4.58 16.23
CA SER A 29 -17.10 5.25 16.40
C SER A 29 -17.22 6.77 16.43
N LEU A 30 -18.37 7.34 16.04
CA LEU A 30 -18.70 8.74 16.23
C LEU A 30 -19.26 9.00 17.63
N THR A 31 -18.80 10.08 18.28
CA THR A 31 -19.36 10.54 19.56
C THR A 31 -20.72 11.21 19.36
N SER A 32 -21.56 11.22 20.41
CA SER A 32 -22.87 11.90 20.40
C SER A 32 -22.78 13.34 19.90
N ASP A 33 -21.79 14.09 20.39
CA ASP A 33 -21.62 15.50 20.07
C ASP A 33 -21.28 15.72 18.59
N LYS A 34 -20.53 14.79 17.98
CA LYS A 34 -20.23 14.82 16.54
C LYS A 34 -21.49 14.51 15.72
N ILE A 35 -22.29 13.55 16.14
CA ILE A 35 -23.55 13.21 15.47
C ILE A 35 -24.53 14.40 15.54
N GLU A 36 -24.65 15.05 16.70
CA GLU A 36 -25.47 16.26 16.85
C GLU A 36 -24.96 17.44 16.00
N ALA A 37 -23.64 17.59 15.87
CA ALA A 37 -23.05 18.61 15.00
C ALA A 37 -23.37 18.34 13.52
N ILE A 38 -23.25 17.08 13.07
CA ILE A 38 -23.62 16.66 11.72
C ILE A 38 -25.10 16.93 11.46
N ASP A 39 -26.00 16.53 12.38
CA ASP A 39 -27.44 16.77 12.26
C ASP A 39 -27.78 18.26 12.13
N ARG A 40 -27.17 19.10 12.96
CA ARG A 40 -27.38 20.56 12.94
C ARG A 40 -26.95 21.17 11.61
N VAL A 41 -25.78 20.79 11.08
CA VAL A 41 -25.27 21.31 9.81
C VAL A 41 -26.08 20.77 8.64
N SER A 42 -26.47 19.49 8.67
CA SER A 42 -27.32 18.87 7.63
C SER A 42 -28.67 19.60 7.51
N LYS A 43 -29.34 19.85 8.64
CA LYS A 43 -30.59 20.63 8.69
C LYS A 43 -30.41 22.07 8.22
N LYS A 44 -29.28 22.71 8.57
CA LYS A 44 -28.94 24.06 8.09
C LYS A 44 -28.77 24.09 6.56
N ASN A 45 -28.23 23.02 5.98
CA ASN A 45 -28.09 22.86 4.53
C ASN A 45 -29.41 22.43 3.85
N GLY A 46 -30.51 22.28 4.59
CA GLY A 46 -31.82 21.93 4.07
C GLY A 46 -32.02 20.45 3.80
N LEU A 47 -31.15 19.59 4.33
CA LEU A 47 -31.25 18.14 4.21
C LEU A 47 -32.15 17.58 5.32
N ASP A 48 -32.96 16.58 4.96
CA ASP A 48 -33.83 15.83 5.87
C ASP A 48 -33.17 14.56 6.42
N TYR A 49 -31.92 14.31 6.03
CA TYR A 49 -31.08 13.20 6.47
C TYR A 49 -29.74 13.69 7.05
N LEU A 50 -29.01 12.78 7.72
CA LEU A 50 -27.65 13.05 8.21
C LEU A 50 -26.64 12.96 7.06
N ASP A 51 -25.97 14.07 6.75
CA ASP A 51 -24.89 14.07 5.77
C ASP A 51 -23.59 13.56 6.39
N PHE A 52 -23.32 12.27 6.21
CA PHE A 52 -22.12 11.62 6.75
C PHE A 52 -20.81 12.09 6.11
N SER A 53 -20.83 12.80 4.98
CA SER A 53 -19.59 13.38 4.43
C SER A 53 -18.96 14.41 5.38
N LEU A 54 -19.79 15.10 6.16
CA LEU A 54 -19.38 16.06 7.20
C LEU A 54 -18.55 15.41 8.33
N ALA A 55 -18.67 14.09 8.53
CA ALA A 55 -17.89 13.39 9.54
C ALA A 55 -16.39 13.36 9.21
N THR A 56 -16.06 13.44 7.93
CA THR A 56 -14.69 13.45 7.42
C THR A 56 -14.20 14.87 7.09
N ASP A 57 -15.10 15.86 7.02
CA ASP A 57 -14.80 17.23 6.61
C ASP A 57 -13.97 18.05 7.62
N GLY A 58 -13.83 17.60 8.87
CA GLY A 58 -12.89 18.20 9.83
C GLY A 58 -11.43 18.17 9.34
N LEU A 59 -11.11 17.31 8.37
CA LEU A 59 -9.82 17.23 7.66
C LEU A 59 -9.80 18.05 6.36
N VAL A 60 -10.97 18.44 5.85
CA VAL A 60 -11.17 19.18 4.58
C VAL A 60 -10.91 20.68 4.73
N ALA A 61 -10.68 21.19 5.95
CA ALA A 61 -10.24 22.58 6.17
C ALA A 61 -8.94 22.95 5.42
N GLU A 62 -8.10 21.96 5.07
CA GLU A 62 -6.93 22.15 4.19
C GLU A 62 -7.32 22.52 2.75
N ARG A 63 -8.47 22.04 2.28
CA ARG A 63 -9.03 22.25 0.93
C ARG A 63 -9.47 23.70 0.71
N GLU A 64 -9.95 24.38 1.75
CA GLU A 64 -10.30 25.81 1.70
C GLU A 64 -9.09 26.73 1.86
N GLN A 65 -7.99 26.24 2.44
CA GLN A 65 -6.78 27.01 2.71
C GLN A 65 -5.65 26.80 1.68
N GLY A 66 -5.87 25.96 0.66
CA GLY A 66 -4.87 25.70 -0.39
C GLY A 66 -3.61 25.00 0.11
N ILE A 67 -3.71 24.25 1.21
CA ILE A 67 -2.60 23.51 1.83
C ILE A 67 -2.54 22.10 1.20
N THR A 68 -1.35 21.51 1.20
CA THR A 68 -1.07 20.15 0.70
C THR A 68 -2.04 19.13 1.28
N ILE A 69 -2.82 18.48 0.41
CA ILE A 69 -3.69 17.36 0.77
C ILE A 69 -2.80 16.15 1.04
N ASP A 70 -2.41 15.93 2.29
CA ASP A 70 -1.80 14.67 2.72
C ASP A 70 -2.87 13.58 2.89
N VAL A 71 -2.46 12.31 2.90
CA VAL A 71 -3.38 11.18 3.09
C VAL A 71 -3.92 11.21 4.52
N ALA A 72 -5.21 11.49 4.68
CA ALA A 72 -5.85 11.47 5.98
C ALA A 72 -6.02 10.04 6.49
N HIS A 73 -5.67 9.82 7.76
CA HIS A 73 -5.81 8.52 8.41
C HIS A 73 -6.96 8.57 9.42
N ILE A 74 -7.97 7.74 9.18
CA ILE A 74 -9.17 7.63 10.00
C ILE A 74 -9.17 6.28 10.70
N TYR A 75 -9.48 6.29 11.99
CA TYR A 75 -9.40 5.11 12.85
C TYR A 75 -10.80 4.71 13.32
N PHE A 76 -11.11 3.42 13.24
CA PHE A 76 -12.32 2.87 13.82
C PHE A 76 -12.10 1.42 14.25
N SER A 77 -13.01 0.87 15.04
CA SER A 77 -12.93 -0.51 15.47
C SER A 77 -14.30 -1.14 15.60
N THR A 78 -14.34 -2.46 15.43
CA THR A 78 -15.45 -3.30 15.90
C THR A 78 -14.98 -4.06 17.15
N PRO A 79 -15.86 -4.83 17.82
CA PRO A 79 -15.42 -5.71 18.90
C PRO A 79 -14.36 -6.75 18.48
N LYS A 80 -14.24 -7.05 17.18
CA LYS A 80 -13.32 -8.08 16.66
C LYS A 80 -12.00 -7.51 16.16
N LYS A 81 -12.00 -6.33 15.53
CA LYS A 81 -10.84 -5.82 14.78
C LYS A 81 -10.74 -4.29 14.81
N SER A 82 -9.52 -3.78 14.69
CA SER A 82 -9.25 -2.35 14.52
C SER A 82 -8.90 -2.04 13.07
N TYR A 83 -9.26 -0.86 12.60
CA TYR A 83 -9.13 -0.46 11.21
C TYR A 83 -8.47 0.91 11.09
N ILE A 84 -7.63 1.07 10.07
CA ILE A 84 -7.03 2.34 9.68
C ILE A 84 -7.38 2.58 8.22
N ILE A 85 -8.19 3.60 7.95
CA ILE A 85 -8.55 4.02 6.59
C ILE A 85 -7.61 5.16 6.17
N ALA A 86 -6.88 4.95 5.09
CA ALA A 86 -6.25 5.99 4.29
C ALA A 86 -7.27 6.54 3.28
N ASP A 87 -7.73 7.78 3.49
CA ASP A 87 -8.55 8.50 2.51
C ASP A 87 -7.63 9.08 1.44
N THR A 88 -7.68 8.48 0.24
CA THR A 88 -6.86 8.94 -0.88
C THR A 88 -7.68 9.82 -1.83
N PRO A 89 -7.20 11.03 -2.18
CA PRO A 89 -7.94 11.91 -3.06
C PRO A 89 -8.09 11.32 -4.47
N GLY A 90 -9.27 11.51 -5.09
CA GLY A 90 -9.65 10.87 -6.35
C GLY A 90 -9.21 11.56 -7.65
N HIS A 91 -8.52 12.71 -7.57
CA HIS A 91 -8.16 13.49 -8.77
C HIS A 91 -6.80 13.08 -9.34
N ILE A 92 -6.62 13.28 -10.65
CA ILE A 92 -5.38 12.97 -11.39
C ILE A 92 -4.14 13.59 -10.73
N GLU A 93 -4.29 14.81 -10.23
CA GLU A 93 -3.26 15.60 -9.53
C GLU A 93 -2.80 14.98 -8.20
N TYR A 94 -3.46 13.92 -7.73
CA TYR A 94 -3.17 13.26 -6.45
C TYR A 94 -2.75 11.79 -6.59
N THR A 95 -2.29 11.38 -7.77
CA THR A 95 -1.73 10.03 -8.01
C THR A 95 -0.66 9.67 -6.97
N ARG A 96 0.24 10.60 -6.63
CA ARG A 96 1.24 10.43 -5.57
C ARG A 96 0.63 10.09 -4.20
N ASN A 97 -0.52 10.67 -3.87
CA ASN A 97 -1.19 10.49 -2.58
C ASN A 97 -1.82 9.11 -2.54
N MET A 98 -2.43 8.67 -3.65
CA MET A 98 -2.94 7.31 -3.78
C MET A 98 -1.81 6.29 -3.65
N VAL A 99 -0.67 6.50 -4.32
CA VAL A 99 0.49 5.62 -4.19
C VAL A 99 0.98 5.55 -2.74
N THR A 100 1.06 6.69 -2.06
CA THR A 100 1.48 6.75 -0.66
C THR A 100 0.52 6.00 0.26
N GLY A 101 -0.79 6.26 0.17
CA GLY A 101 -1.80 5.63 1.02
C GLY A 101 -1.97 4.13 0.74
N ALA A 102 -2.03 3.74 -0.53
CA ALA A 102 -2.20 2.34 -0.94
C ALA A 102 -0.95 1.49 -0.70
N SER A 103 0.27 2.06 -0.74
CA SER A 103 1.52 1.30 -0.55
C SER A 103 1.65 0.62 0.82
N THR A 104 0.93 1.11 1.82
CA THR A 104 0.92 0.55 3.18
C THR A 104 -0.39 -0.17 3.53
N SER A 105 -1.33 -0.20 2.60
CA SER A 105 -2.65 -0.80 2.78
C SER A 105 -2.64 -2.28 2.43
N GLN A 106 -3.43 -3.04 3.15
CA GLN A 106 -3.62 -4.48 2.95
C GLN A 106 -4.78 -4.76 1.99
N THR A 107 -5.82 -3.92 2.06
CA THR A 107 -6.98 -3.96 1.18
C THR A 107 -7.31 -2.56 0.65
N SER A 108 -8.02 -2.49 -0.47
CA SER A 108 -8.54 -1.23 -1.01
C SER A 108 -10.03 -1.32 -1.32
N ILE A 109 -10.74 -0.22 -1.12
CA ILE A 109 -12.13 -0.05 -1.54
C ILE A 109 -12.15 0.95 -2.70
N ILE A 110 -12.52 0.48 -3.89
CA ILE A 110 -12.75 1.31 -5.07
C ILE A 110 -14.26 1.56 -5.16
N LEU A 111 -14.68 2.82 -5.00
CA LEU A 111 -16.06 3.22 -5.16
C LEU A 111 -16.36 3.55 -6.63
N ILE A 112 -17.55 3.16 -7.08
CA ILE A 112 -18.09 3.46 -8.41
C ILE A 112 -19.51 4.00 -8.26
N ASP A 113 -19.81 5.16 -8.82
CA ASP A 113 -21.19 5.67 -8.91
C ASP A 113 -22.00 4.83 -9.90
N ALA A 114 -23.04 4.13 -9.42
CA ALA A 114 -23.87 3.25 -10.23
C ALA A 114 -24.52 3.94 -11.44
N ARG A 115 -24.68 5.26 -11.42
CA ARG A 115 -25.24 6.02 -12.55
C ARG A 115 -24.22 6.25 -13.67
N LYS A 116 -22.94 6.25 -13.32
CA LYS A 116 -21.83 6.53 -14.25
C LYS A 116 -21.18 5.26 -14.76
N GLY A 117 -21.19 4.20 -13.96
CA GLY A 117 -20.47 2.96 -14.25
C GLY A 117 -18.95 3.15 -14.22
N VAL A 118 -18.23 2.28 -14.94
CA VAL A 118 -16.76 2.33 -14.98
C VAL A 118 -16.29 3.52 -15.81
N ILE A 119 -15.54 4.43 -15.18
CA ILE A 119 -15.00 5.63 -15.82
C ILE A 119 -13.47 5.63 -15.78
N GLU A 120 -12.82 6.53 -16.52
CA GLU A 120 -11.36 6.65 -16.58
C GLU A 120 -10.68 6.67 -15.20
N GLN A 121 -11.24 7.38 -14.23
CA GLN A 121 -10.70 7.41 -12.86
C GLN A 121 -10.75 6.03 -12.19
N THR A 122 -11.76 5.21 -12.47
CA THR A 122 -11.84 3.82 -12.01
C THR A 122 -10.68 2.99 -12.58
N TYR A 123 -10.37 3.13 -13.87
CA TYR A 123 -9.21 2.47 -14.50
C TYR A 123 -7.92 2.84 -13.78
N ARG A 124 -7.72 4.14 -13.51
CA ARG A 124 -6.56 4.65 -12.77
C ARG A 124 -6.44 4.10 -11.36
N HIS A 125 -7.52 4.11 -10.59
CA HIS A 125 -7.51 3.59 -9.25
C HIS A 125 -7.22 2.09 -9.20
N PHE A 126 -7.78 1.35 -10.14
CA PHE A 126 -7.51 -0.07 -10.28
C PHE A 126 -6.06 -0.33 -10.71
N PHE A 127 -5.54 0.43 -11.67
CA PHE A 127 -4.16 0.36 -12.14
C PHE A 127 -3.15 0.56 -11.01
N ILE A 128 -3.34 1.59 -10.18
CA ILE A 128 -2.44 1.86 -9.06
C ILE A 128 -2.49 0.75 -8.01
N ASN A 129 -3.69 0.23 -7.69
CA ASN A 129 -3.83 -0.94 -6.81
C ASN A 129 -3.11 -2.17 -7.38
N ASN A 130 -3.16 -2.34 -8.70
CA ASN A 130 -2.48 -3.43 -9.39
C ASN A 130 -0.96 -3.29 -9.36
N LEU A 131 -0.45 -2.09 -9.69
CA LEU A 131 0.97 -1.74 -9.62
C LEU A 131 1.53 -1.98 -8.22
N LEU A 132 0.76 -1.63 -7.19
CA LEU A 132 1.13 -1.82 -5.78
C LEU A 132 0.86 -3.24 -5.27
N ARG A 133 0.31 -4.13 -6.10
CA ARG A 133 -0.02 -5.52 -5.78
C ARG A 133 -0.90 -5.64 -4.53
N VAL A 134 -1.91 -4.79 -4.42
CA VAL A 134 -2.94 -4.88 -3.36
C VAL A 134 -3.78 -6.13 -3.63
N LYS A 135 -3.66 -7.14 -2.76
CA LYS A 135 -4.27 -8.46 -2.96
C LYS A 135 -5.79 -8.46 -2.91
N GLU A 136 -6.37 -7.75 -1.96
CA GLU A 136 -7.81 -7.74 -1.70
C GLU A 136 -8.40 -6.38 -2.09
N VAL A 137 -9.27 -6.35 -3.10
CA VAL A 137 -9.94 -5.13 -3.56
C VAL A 137 -11.45 -5.30 -3.51
N ILE A 138 -12.12 -4.43 -2.76
CA ILE A 138 -13.58 -4.31 -2.74
C ILE A 138 -13.97 -3.28 -3.79
N VAL A 139 -14.81 -3.67 -4.74
CA VAL A 139 -15.45 -2.77 -5.70
C VAL A 139 -16.84 -2.45 -5.18
N ALA A 140 -16.99 -1.29 -4.56
CA ALA A 140 -18.24 -0.82 -3.96
C ALA A 140 -19.04 -0.02 -4.99
N VAL A 141 -20.07 -0.63 -5.58
CA VAL A 141 -20.97 0.04 -6.52
C VAL A 141 -21.97 0.85 -5.71
N ASN A 142 -21.66 2.14 -5.55
CA ASN A 142 -22.37 3.05 -4.66
C ASN A 142 -23.52 3.77 -5.38
N LYS A 143 -24.42 4.35 -4.58
CA LYS A 143 -25.61 5.08 -5.05
C LYS A 143 -26.63 4.21 -5.79
N MET A 144 -26.74 2.95 -5.37
CA MET A 144 -27.75 2.03 -5.90
C MET A 144 -29.19 2.55 -5.72
N ASP A 145 -29.43 3.37 -4.71
CA ASP A 145 -30.71 4.06 -4.49
C ASP A 145 -31.12 4.95 -5.67
N LEU A 146 -30.17 5.55 -6.38
CA LEU A 146 -30.45 6.43 -7.52
C LEU A 146 -30.73 5.67 -8.83
N VAL A 147 -30.44 4.38 -8.85
CA VAL A 147 -30.77 3.46 -9.97
C VAL A 147 -31.83 2.44 -9.55
N ASN A 148 -32.66 2.80 -8.55
CA ASN A 148 -33.75 1.98 -8.02
C ASN A 148 -33.31 0.56 -7.62
N TYR A 149 -32.08 0.41 -7.13
CA TYR A 149 -31.50 -0.86 -6.69
C TYR A 149 -31.49 -1.94 -7.78
N SER A 150 -31.33 -1.55 -9.05
CA SER A 150 -31.37 -2.45 -10.20
C SER A 150 -30.21 -3.47 -10.21
N GLU A 151 -30.55 -4.76 -10.25
CA GLU A 151 -29.59 -5.85 -10.42
C GLU A 151 -28.89 -5.80 -11.79
N GLU A 152 -29.62 -5.39 -12.83
CA GLU A 152 -29.09 -5.26 -14.20
C GLU A 152 -27.94 -4.27 -14.26
N VAL A 153 -28.13 -3.06 -13.72
CA VAL A 153 -27.09 -2.00 -13.68
C VAL A 153 -25.86 -2.48 -12.91
N PHE A 154 -26.05 -3.20 -11.80
CA PHE A 154 -24.94 -3.74 -11.03
C PHE A 154 -24.14 -4.78 -11.83
N ASN A 155 -24.84 -5.69 -12.52
CA ASN A 155 -24.21 -6.73 -13.33
C ASN A 155 -23.46 -6.15 -14.55
N ASP A 156 -24.01 -5.13 -15.20
CA ASP A 156 -23.34 -4.42 -16.29
C ASP A 156 -22.01 -3.81 -15.82
N ILE A 157 -22.00 -3.15 -14.66
CA ILE A 157 -20.79 -2.56 -14.08
C ILE A 157 -19.76 -3.64 -13.71
N ILE A 158 -20.20 -4.80 -13.20
CA ILE A 158 -19.30 -5.93 -12.94
C ILE A 158 -18.65 -6.39 -14.24
N GLN A 159 -19.44 -6.53 -15.31
CA GLN A 159 -18.93 -6.96 -16.61
C GLN A 159 -17.85 -5.99 -17.12
N ASP A 160 -18.13 -4.69 -17.12
CA ASP A 160 -17.18 -3.65 -17.53
C ASP A 160 -15.90 -3.69 -16.68
N PHE A 161 -16.02 -3.94 -15.38
CA PHE A 161 -14.88 -4.03 -14.48
C PHE A 161 -14.05 -5.31 -14.69
N GLU A 162 -14.70 -6.43 -15.01
CA GLU A 162 -13.99 -7.68 -15.33
C GLU A 162 -13.21 -7.56 -16.65
N GLU A 163 -13.71 -6.79 -17.64
CA GLU A 163 -12.93 -6.45 -18.83
C GLU A 163 -11.66 -5.65 -18.50
N LEU A 164 -11.76 -4.73 -17.53
CA LEU A 164 -10.61 -4.01 -16.99
C LEU A 164 -9.64 -4.95 -16.26
N ARG A 165 -10.16 -5.85 -15.41
CA ARG A 165 -9.36 -6.87 -14.71
C ARG A 165 -8.60 -7.77 -15.69
N ALA A 166 -9.17 -8.08 -16.86
CA ALA A 166 -8.51 -8.91 -17.86
C ALA A 166 -7.18 -8.32 -18.36
N LYS A 167 -7.01 -6.99 -18.30
CA LYS A 167 -5.78 -6.28 -18.68
C LYS A 167 -4.67 -6.35 -17.62
N SER A 168 -4.99 -6.73 -16.39
CA SER A 168 -4.04 -6.85 -15.28
C SER A 168 -3.18 -8.12 -15.41
N ASP A 169 -1.89 -7.97 -15.09
CA ASP A 169 -0.95 -9.08 -14.95
C ASP A 169 -0.99 -9.72 -13.55
N PHE A 170 -1.63 -9.08 -12.56
CA PHE A 170 -1.75 -9.58 -11.21
C PHE A 170 -2.94 -10.56 -11.07
N LYS A 171 -2.67 -11.86 -11.20
CA LYS A 171 -3.72 -12.89 -11.17
C LYS A 171 -4.20 -13.25 -9.76
N ASP A 172 -3.36 -13.06 -8.75
CA ASP A 172 -3.71 -13.36 -7.35
C ASP A 172 -4.58 -12.28 -6.69
N GLN A 173 -4.94 -11.22 -7.43
CA GLN A 173 -5.83 -10.18 -6.93
C GLN A 173 -7.27 -10.70 -6.83
N LYS A 174 -7.82 -10.67 -5.62
CA LYS A 174 -9.22 -10.99 -5.34
C LYS A 174 -10.05 -9.72 -5.41
N LEU A 175 -11.09 -9.76 -6.25
CA LEU A 175 -12.08 -8.70 -6.37
C LEU A 175 -13.38 -9.14 -5.72
N THR A 176 -13.93 -8.30 -4.85
CA THR A 176 -15.25 -8.50 -4.25
C THR A 176 -16.16 -7.35 -4.63
N PHE A 177 -17.23 -7.62 -5.36
CA PHE A 177 -18.22 -6.62 -5.78
C PHE A 177 -19.35 -6.55 -4.77
N ILE A 178 -19.64 -5.35 -4.27
CA ILE A 178 -20.68 -5.11 -3.27
C ILE A 178 -21.54 -3.93 -3.74
N PRO A 179 -22.85 -4.12 -4.01
CA PRO A 179 -23.76 -3.04 -4.31
C PRO A 179 -24.14 -2.35 -3.00
N VAL A 180 -23.97 -1.03 -2.94
CA VAL A 180 -24.16 -0.26 -1.71
C VAL A 180 -24.93 1.03 -1.95
N SER A 181 -25.54 1.53 -0.89
CA SER A 181 -25.91 2.94 -0.77
C SER A 181 -25.28 3.47 0.51
N ALA A 182 -24.18 4.19 0.38
CA ALA A 182 -23.47 4.77 1.52
C ALA A 182 -24.34 5.76 2.31
N LEU A 183 -25.26 6.44 1.63
CA LEU A 183 -26.18 7.38 2.25
C LEU A 183 -27.16 6.65 3.19
N TRP A 184 -27.82 5.61 2.67
CA TRP A 184 -28.87 4.88 3.40
C TRP A 184 -28.34 3.74 4.26
N GLY A 185 -27.08 3.32 4.07
CA GLY A 185 -26.42 2.27 4.83
C GLY A 185 -26.62 0.86 4.29
N GLU A 186 -27.16 0.73 3.08
CA GLU A 186 -27.44 -0.56 2.45
C GLU A 186 -26.13 -1.30 2.15
N ASN A 187 -25.98 -2.53 2.67
CA ASN A 187 -24.80 -3.40 2.54
C ASN A 187 -23.48 -2.80 3.07
N ILE A 188 -23.55 -1.82 3.98
CA ILE A 188 -22.37 -1.24 4.64
C ILE A 188 -21.97 -2.05 5.86
N ALA A 189 -22.71 -1.89 6.97
CA ALA A 189 -22.56 -2.70 8.17
C ALA A 189 -23.63 -3.81 8.23
N GLU A 190 -24.87 -3.48 7.83
CA GLU A 190 -26.01 -4.38 7.82
C GLU A 190 -26.42 -4.74 6.39
N LYS A 191 -27.04 -5.91 6.24
CA LYS A 191 -27.52 -6.38 4.93
C LYS A 191 -28.70 -5.56 4.48
N SER A 192 -28.72 -5.26 3.19
CA SER A 192 -29.82 -4.54 2.56
C SER A 192 -31.10 -5.37 2.53
N THR A 193 -32.23 -4.72 2.79
CA THR A 193 -33.56 -5.31 2.52
C THR A 193 -34.11 -4.86 1.16
N ALA A 194 -33.57 -3.77 0.59
CA ALA A 194 -33.95 -3.23 -0.71
C ALA A 194 -33.35 -4.03 -1.88
N MET A 195 -32.18 -4.64 -1.70
CA MET A 195 -31.47 -5.44 -2.70
C MET A 195 -31.57 -6.95 -2.38
N SER A 196 -32.79 -7.50 -2.37
CA SER A 196 -33.04 -8.91 -2.03
C SER A 196 -32.39 -9.91 -3.00
N TRP A 197 -32.04 -9.47 -4.20
CA TRP A 197 -31.27 -10.25 -5.18
C TRP A 197 -29.79 -10.42 -4.79
N TYR A 198 -29.24 -9.53 -3.97
CA TYR A 198 -27.84 -9.61 -3.54
C TYR A 198 -27.67 -10.51 -2.31
N ASN A 199 -27.02 -11.66 -2.50
CA ASN A 199 -26.80 -12.66 -1.43
C ASN A 199 -25.39 -12.60 -0.82
N GLY A 200 -24.58 -11.61 -1.19
CA GLY A 200 -23.20 -11.48 -0.75
C GLY A 200 -23.03 -10.96 0.70
N GLN A 201 -21.80 -10.57 1.00
CA GLN A 201 -21.40 -9.98 2.28
C GLN A 201 -21.61 -8.46 2.26
N THR A 202 -21.81 -7.86 3.43
CA THR A 202 -21.65 -6.40 3.59
C THR A 202 -20.17 -6.01 3.53
N ILE A 203 -19.89 -4.72 3.35
CA ILE A 203 -18.50 -4.22 3.44
C ILE A 203 -17.87 -4.60 4.78
N LEU A 204 -18.59 -4.40 5.89
CA LEU A 204 -18.05 -4.69 7.22
C LEU A 204 -17.86 -6.19 7.44
N GLU A 205 -18.79 -7.04 7.00
CA GLU A 205 -18.66 -8.50 7.08
C GLU A 205 -17.43 -8.98 6.32
N HIS A 206 -17.19 -8.44 5.13
CA HIS A 206 -16.02 -8.78 4.32
C HIS A 206 -14.71 -8.35 5.01
N LEU A 207 -14.64 -7.10 5.49
CA LEU A 207 -13.47 -6.58 6.20
C LEU A 207 -13.17 -7.34 7.51
N GLU A 208 -14.21 -7.80 8.22
CA GLU A 208 -14.05 -8.63 9.41
C GLU A 208 -13.51 -10.02 9.08
N ALA A 209 -13.88 -10.59 7.92
CA ALA A 209 -13.47 -11.93 7.49
C ALA A 209 -11.99 -12.02 7.07
N LEU A 210 -11.40 -10.94 6.56
CA LEU A 210 -9.99 -10.90 6.14
C LEU A 210 -9.04 -11.11 7.33
N LYS A 211 -7.98 -11.88 7.18
CA LYS A 211 -7.00 -12.14 8.25
C LYS A 211 -5.59 -11.78 7.81
N ALA A 212 -4.69 -11.64 8.77
CA ALA A 212 -3.28 -11.36 8.53
C ALA A 212 -2.66 -12.32 7.48
N GLU A 213 -3.03 -13.60 7.52
CA GLU A 213 -2.54 -14.63 6.60
C GLU A 213 -2.96 -14.38 5.14
N ASP A 214 -4.09 -13.71 4.90
CA ASP A 214 -4.54 -13.37 3.54
C ASP A 214 -3.57 -12.40 2.85
N PHE A 215 -2.81 -11.63 3.65
CA PHE A 215 -1.88 -10.62 3.17
C PHE A 215 -0.43 -11.08 3.18
N GLU A 216 -0.12 -12.24 3.78
CA GLU A 216 1.25 -12.75 3.85
C GLU A 216 1.81 -13.00 2.45
N GLU A 217 2.96 -12.41 2.18
CA GLU A 217 3.65 -12.56 0.91
C GLU A 217 4.52 -13.82 0.96
N GLN A 218 4.21 -14.78 0.09
CA GLN A 218 5.02 -15.98 -0.09
C GLN A 218 6.20 -15.63 -0.98
N SER A 219 7.28 -15.13 -0.37
CA SER A 219 8.52 -14.74 -1.05
C SER A 219 9.73 -15.17 -0.23
N GLN A 220 10.92 -15.19 -0.83
CA GLN A 220 12.14 -15.60 -0.15
C GLN A 220 12.44 -14.69 1.05
N ALA A 221 13.06 -15.26 2.09
CA ALA A 221 13.38 -14.53 3.30
C ALA A 221 14.46 -13.46 3.02
N ARG A 222 14.22 -12.23 3.46
CA ARG A 222 15.16 -11.10 3.38
C ARG A 222 15.21 -10.41 4.73
N PHE A 223 16.38 -10.37 5.36
CA PHE A 223 16.60 -9.66 6.61
C PHE A 223 17.52 -8.47 6.39
N SER A 224 16.95 -7.28 6.29
CA SER A 224 17.72 -6.04 6.16
C SER A 224 18.25 -5.60 7.51
N VAL A 225 19.57 -5.54 7.66
CA VAL A 225 20.23 -5.13 8.90
C VAL A 225 20.06 -3.62 9.07
N GLN A 226 19.42 -3.25 10.18
CA GLN A 226 19.16 -1.85 10.56
C GLN A 226 20.20 -1.34 11.55
N THR A 227 20.56 -2.19 12.52
CA THR A 227 21.47 -1.82 13.62
C THR A 227 22.31 -3.02 14.04
N VAL A 228 23.56 -2.77 14.40
CA VAL A 228 24.44 -3.75 15.05
C VAL A 228 24.47 -3.45 16.54
N ILE A 229 24.05 -4.42 17.35
CA ILE A 229 23.99 -4.34 18.80
C ILE A 229 25.28 -4.92 19.39
N ARG A 230 25.99 -4.09 20.15
CA ARG A 230 27.18 -4.45 20.95
C ARG A 230 27.09 -3.76 22.31
N PRO A 231 26.66 -4.47 23.37
CA PRO A 231 26.47 -3.88 24.70
C PRO A 231 27.76 -3.31 25.32
N LYS A 232 28.94 -3.81 24.92
CA LYS A 232 30.26 -3.41 25.45
C LYS A 232 30.33 -3.46 26.98
N THR A 233 29.64 -4.42 27.58
CA THR A 233 29.74 -4.74 29.01
C THR A 233 30.63 -5.96 29.20
N ASP A 234 31.21 -6.13 30.39
CA ASP A 234 32.08 -7.27 30.70
C ASP A 234 31.35 -8.61 30.53
N GLU A 235 30.05 -8.65 30.84
CA GLU A 235 29.19 -9.84 30.66
C GLU A 235 28.95 -10.20 29.18
N PHE A 236 28.97 -9.21 28.28
CA PHE A 236 28.65 -9.36 26.86
C PHE A 236 29.78 -8.84 25.96
N HIS A 237 31.02 -9.11 26.36
CA HIS A 237 32.21 -8.57 25.68
C HIS A 237 32.25 -8.94 24.18
N ASP A 238 31.88 -10.17 23.84
CA ASP A 238 31.93 -10.70 22.47
C ASP A 238 30.54 -10.76 21.80
N TYR A 239 29.49 -10.23 22.45
CA TYR A 239 28.14 -10.30 21.88
C TYR A 239 28.00 -9.41 20.65
N ARG A 240 27.50 -10.01 19.57
CA ARG A 240 27.07 -9.33 18.34
C ARG A 240 25.68 -9.79 17.95
N GLY A 241 24.73 -8.88 18.07
CA GLY A 241 23.37 -9.05 17.57
C GLY A 241 23.11 -8.12 16.39
N TYR A 242 22.44 -8.62 15.37
CA TYR A 242 22.03 -7.85 14.20
C TYR A 242 20.53 -7.63 14.26
N ALA A 243 20.12 -6.39 14.50
CA ALA A 243 18.72 -6.02 14.61
C ALA A 243 18.17 -5.56 13.25
N GLY A 244 17.00 -6.06 12.92
CA GLY A 244 16.34 -5.78 11.65
C GLY A 244 14.93 -6.36 11.62
N LYS A 245 14.29 -6.24 10.45
CA LYS A 245 12.96 -6.78 10.20
C LYS A 245 13.03 -7.83 9.11
N ILE A 246 12.38 -8.96 9.34
CA ILE A 246 12.25 -10.02 8.34
C ILE A 246 11.14 -9.64 7.35
N SER A 247 11.42 -9.84 6.08
CA SER A 247 10.44 -9.79 4.99
C SER A 247 10.47 -11.08 4.19
N GLY A 248 9.36 -11.43 3.55
CA GLY A 248 9.15 -12.75 2.96
C GLY A 248 9.06 -13.84 4.02
N ASN A 249 9.48 -15.05 3.67
CA ASN A 249 9.38 -16.25 4.51
C ASN A 249 10.19 -16.17 5.81
N SER A 250 9.96 -17.14 6.69
CA SER A 250 10.61 -17.23 7.99
C SER A 250 12.10 -17.59 7.91
N LEU A 251 12.83 -17.13 8.93
CA LEU A 251 14.20 -17.55 9.24
C LEU A 251 14.22 -18.39 10.51
N LYS A 252 15.05 -19.43 10.54
CA LYS A 252 15.16 -20.36 11.66
C LYS A 252 16.59 -20.43 12.19
N VAL A 253 16.72 -20.73 13.47
CA VAL A 253 18.00 -21.10 14.07
C VAL A 253 18.54 -22.34 13.35
N GLY A 254 19.80 -22.29 12.94
CA GLY A 254 20.44 -23.32 12.12
C GLY A 254 20.36 -23.09 10.61
N ASP A 255 19.59 -22.10 10.12
CA ASP A 255 19.61 -21.77 8.69
C ASP A 255 21.00 -21.30 8.25
N GLU A 256 21.49 -21.84 7.12
CA GLU A 256 22.67 -21.32 6.44
C GLU A 256 22.32 -20.01 5.72
N ILE A 257 23.06 -18.95 6.05
CA ILE A 257 22.83 -17.62 5.53
C ILE A 257 24.05 -17.05 4.84
N THR A 258 23.82 -16.20 3.85
CA THR A 258 24.82 -15.39 3.16
C THR A 258 24.59 -13.92 3.48
N VAL A 259 25.66 -13.21 3.83
CA VAL A 259 25.65 -11.77 4.04
C VAL A 259 25.90 -11.06 2.73
N LEU A 260 25.02 -10.12 2.38
CA LEU A 260 25.13 -9.28 1.19
C LEU A 260 25.53 -7.86 1.61
N PRO A 261 26.50 -7.23 0.92
CA PRO A 261 27.08 -7.63 -0.36
C PRO A 261 28.39 -8.45 -0.26
N SER A 262 28.86 -8.82 0.95
CA SER A 262 30.19 -9.47 1.13
C SER A 262 30.27 -10.90 0.60
N LEU A 263 29.12 -11.56 0.39
CA LEU A 263 28.97 -12.97 0.03
C LEU A 263 29.61 -13.94 1.06
N THR A 264 29.85 -13.47 2.28
CA THR A 264 30.33 -14.32 3.37
C THR A 264 29.19 -15.15 3.94
N THR A 265 29.41 -16.44 4.12
CA THR A 265 28.42 -17.36 4.67
C THR A 265 28.58 -17.53 6.18
N SER A 266 27.47 -17.82 6.87
CA SER A 266 27.46 -18.28 8.26
C SER A 266 26.15 -19.03 8.54
N THR A 267 25.85 -19.29 9.80
CA THR A 267 24.63 -19.95 10.26
C THR A 267 23.97 -19.11 11.34
N ILE A 268 22.64 -19.05 11.34
CA ILE A 268 21.88 -18.39 12.41
C ILE A 268 22.07 -19.17 13.71
N LYS A 269 22.65 -18.52 14.73
CA LYS A 269 22.91 -19.11 16.05
C LYS A 269 21.75 -18.90 17.01
N ASP A 270 21.19 -17.70 17.03
CA ASP A 270 20.07 -17.35 17.92
C ASP A 270 19.22 -16.25 17.30
N ILE A 271 17.93 -16.28 17.58
CA ILE A 271 16.95 -15.28 17.17
C ILE A 271 16.25 -14.78 18.42
N GLN A 272 16.35 -13.48 18.69
CA GLN A 272 15.85 -12.87 19.92
C GLN A 272 14.84 -11.78 19.63
N PHE A 273 13.78 -11.73 20.45
CA PHE A 273 12.93 -10.55 20.58
C PHE A 273 12.90 -10.14 22.04
N PHE A 274 13.43 -8.94 22.32
CA PHE A 274 13.62 -8.44 23.67
C PHE A 274 14.47 -9.41 24.52
N THR A 275 13.91 -10.01 25.57
CA THR A 275 14.60 -10.95 26.48
C THR A 275 14.36 -12.42 26.14
N GLU A 276 13.59 -12.70 25.09
CA GLU A 276 13.18 -14.05 24.73
C GLU A 276 13.89 -14.52 23.46
N SER A 277 14.27 -15.80 23.42
CA SER A 277 14.83 -16.47 22.25
C SER A 277 13.78 -17.34 21.57
N PHE A 278 13.86 -17.42 20.25
CA PHE A 278 12.92 -18.12 19.38
C PHE A 278 13.67 -19.02 18.40
N ASN A 279 13.10 -20.18 18.08
CA ASN A 279 13.69 -21.07 17.06
C ASN A 279 13.37 -20.62 15.63
N GLU A 280 12.32 -19.83 15.46
CA GLU A 280 11.81 -19.37 14.17
C GLU A 280 11.26 -17.96 14.32
N ALA A 281 11.58 -17.08 13.38
CA ALA A 281 10.95 -15.77 13.27
C ALA A 281 10.19 -15.66 11.94
N PRO A 282 8.86 -15.46 11.99
CA PRO A 282 8.03 -15.34 10.80
C PRO A 282 8.21 -13.99 10.08
N ALA A 283 7.57 -13.88 8.92
CA ALA A 283 7.47 -12.65 8.14
C ALA A 283 7.02 -11.47 9.01
N GLY A 284 7.65 -10.30 8.84
CA GLY A 284 7.26 -9.09 9.55
C GLY A 284 7.79 -8.98 10.98
N SER A 285 8.39 -10.02 11.55
CA SER A 285 9.02 -9.96 12.86
C SER A 285 10.22 -9.02 12.85
N SER A 286 10.30 -8.16 13.88
CA SER A 286 11.48 -7.35 14.15
C SER A 286 12.28 -8.05 15.24
N VAL A 287 13.47 -8.54 14.90
CA VAL A 287 14.26 -9.44 15.77
C VAL A 287 15.73 -9.06 15.75
N THR A 288 16.46 -9.58 16.73
CA THR A 288 17.92 -9.57 16.77
C THR A 288 18.43 -10.97 16.43
N ILE A 289 19.24 -11.08 15.37
CA ILE A 289 19.86 -12.34 14.94
C ILE A 289 21.33 -12.33 15.36
N SER A 290 21.80 -13.43 15.95
CA SER A 290 23.23 -13.69 16.13
C SER A 290 23.69 -14.79 15.19
N LEU A 291 24.95 -14.73 14.78
CA LEU A 291 25.55 -15.68 13.84
C LEU A 291 26.55 -16.59 14.55
N ALA A 292 26.81 -17.75 13.97
CA ALA A 292 27.79 -18.70 14.51
C ALA A 292 29.23 -18.20 14.36
N ASP A 293 29.52 -17.48 13.28
CA ASP A 293 30.85 -16.98 12.95
C ASP A 293 30.98 -15.47 13.17
N ASP A 294 32.19 -15.04 13.54
CA ASP A 294 32.55 -13.62 13.68
C ASP A 294 32.81 -12.96 12.33
N ILE A 295 31.74 -12.76 11.56
CA ILE A 295 31.80 -12.07 10.27
C ILE A 295 31.45 -10.59 10.39
N ASN A 296 31.90 -9.79 9.42
CA ASN A 296 31.66 -8.36 9.39
C ASN A 296 30.30 -8.07 8.74
N VAL A 297 29.35 -7.61 9.55
CA VAL A 297 28.01 -7.20 9.11
C VAL A 297 27.73 -5.80 9.65
N ALA A 298 27.20 -4.92 8.81
CA ALA A 298 26.90 -3.54 9.11
C ALA A 298 25.45 -3.16 8.72
N ARG A 299 25.03 -1.96 9.12
CA ARG A 299 23.76 -1.38 8.66
C ARG A 299 23.80 -1.23 7.13
N GLY A 300 22.73 -1.64 6.47
CA GLY A 300 22.62 -1.63 5.00
C GLY A 300 22.90 -2.99 4.38
N ASP A 301 23.54 -3.90 5.12
CA ASP A 301 23.72 -5.29 4.68
C ASP A 301 22.41 -6.06 4.80
N MET A 302 22.33 -7.17 4.08
CA MET A 302 21.19 -8.06 4.08
C MET A 302 21.61 -9.49 4.35
N LEU A 303 20.91 -10.18 5.26
CA LEU A 303 21.05 -11.62 5.44
C LEU A 303 19.98 -12.31 4.59
N VAL A 304 20.41 -13.30 3.81
CA VAL A 304 19.53 -14.14 2.98
C VAL A 304 19.90 -15.60 3.22
N LYS A 305 18.99 -16.54 2.95
CA LYS A 305 19.36 -17.97 2.94
C LYS A 305 20.36 -18.22 1.81
N SER A 306 21.39 -19.02 2.06
CA SER A 306 22.50 -19.21 1.11
C SER A 306 22.09 -19.81 -0.23
N ASN A 307 20.97 -20.52 -0.28
CA ASN A 307 20.38 -21.08 -1.51
C ASN A 307 19.37 -20.14 -2.20
N GLU A 308 19.11 -18.95 -1.65
CA GLU A 308 18.09 -18.00 -2.10
C GLU A 308 18.67 -16.60 -2.36
N VAL A 309 19.94 -16.52 -2.76
CA VAL A 309 20.63 -15.25 -3.03
C VAL A 309 19.99 -14.58 -4.25
N PRO A 310 19.50 -13.33 -4.12
CA PRO A 310 18.92 -12.58 -5.25
C PRO A 310 19.99 -12.15 -6.25
N ALA A 311 19.56 -11.69 -7.43
CA ALA A 311 20.47 -11.24 -8.47
C ALA A 311 21.26 -9.99 -8.06
N GLU A 312 22.57 -10.01 -8.30
CA GLU A 312 23.41 -8.82 -8.21
C GLU A 312 23.22 -7.97 -9.47
N THR A 313 22.89 -6.70 -9.31
CA THR A 313 22.77 -5.79 -10.45
C THR A 313 23.24 -4.37 -10.15
N LYS A 314 23.82 -3.74 -11.17
CA LYS A 314 24.23 -2.33 -11.19
C LYS A 314 23.33 -1.48 -12.09
N VAL A 315 22.42 -2.11 -12.82
CA VAL A 315 21.45 -1.44 -13.71
C VAL A 315 20.07 -1.98 -13.39
N LEU A 316 19.17 -1.07 -13.01
CA LEU A 316 17.79 -1.41 -12.71
C LEU A 316 16.90 -1.00 -13.86
N ASP A 317 16.05 -1.94 -14.27
CA ASP A 317 14.84 -1.69 -15.03
C ASP A 317 13.69 -1.59 -14.02
N ALA A 318 13.01 -0.45 -13.97
CA ALA A 318 11.99 -0.21 -12.95
C ALA A 318 10.82 0.62 -13.48
N MET A 319 9.63 0.37 -12.92
CA MET A 319 8.50 1.30 -13.00
C MET A 319 8.67 2.36 -11.91
N VAL A 320 8.57 3.64 -12.23
CA VAL A 320 8.71 4.75 -11.28
C VAL A 320 7.45 5.59 -11.28
N CYS A 321 6.86 5.79 -10.10
CA CYS A 321 5.88 6.83 -9.85
C CYS A 321 6.60 8.11 -9.43
N TRP A 322 6.48 9.17 -10.23
CA TRP A 322 7.16 10.43 -9.98
C TRP A 322 6.33 11.36 -9.08
N MET A 323 6.96 11.91 -8.04
CA MET A 323 6.29 12.67 -6.99
C MET A 323 6.80 14.11 -6.84
N ASP A 324 7.87 14.45 -7.54
CA ASP A 324 8.48 15.78 -7.50
C ASP A 324 7.93 16.69 -8.61
N ASN A 325 7.82 17.99 -8.32
CA ASN A 325 7.50 19.02 -9.31
C ASN A 325 8.61 19.14 -10.37
N LYS A 326 9.86 18.91 -9.98
CA LYS A 326 10.97 18.89 -10.93
C LYS A 326 10.94 17.59 -11.72
N ALA A 327 10.78 17.69 -13.04
CA ALA A 327 10.70 16.53 -13.91
C ALA A 327 11.91 15.59 -13.80
N LEU A 328 11.65 14.29 -13.86
CA LEU A 328 12.66 13.25 -13.97
C LEU A 328 13.21 13.22 -15.39
N VAL A 329 14.48 13.58 -15.57
CA VAL A 329 15.14 13.57 -16.89
C VAL A 329 16.40 12.70 -16.88
N PRO A 330 16.77 12.07 -18.00
CA PRO A 330 18.04 11.35 -18.11
C PRO A 330 19.24 12.22 -17.70
N GLY A 331 20.20 11.61 -17.02
CA GLY A 331 21.40 12.28 -16.54
C GLY A 331 21.33 12.81 -15.11
N THR A 332 20.13 12.97 -14.54
CA THR A 332 19.97 13.40 -13.14
C THR A 332 20.47 12.33 -12.17
N LYS A 333 20.91 12.78 -10.99
CA LYS A 333 21.44 11.93 -9.93
C LYS A 333 20.52 12.02 -8.72
N TYR A 334 20.29 10.87 -8.10
CA TYR A 334 19.52 10.72 -6.87
C TYR A 334 20.25 9.78 -5.92
N VAL A 335 19.86 9.79 -4.65
CA VAL A 335 20.11 8.64 -3.77
C VAL A 335 18.96 7.67 -3.99
N LEU A 336 19.26 6.46 -4.46
CA LEU A 336 18.33 5.34 -4.44
C LEU A 336 18.43 4.66 -3.09
N GLN A 337 17.35 4.70 -2.33
CA GLN A 337 17.24 4.00 -1.06
C GLN A 337 16.51 2.66 -1.30
N HIS A 338 17.28 1.57 -1.21
CA HIS A 338 16.80 0.20 -1.31
C HIS A 338 16.88 -0.44 0.08
N ASN A 339 15.73 -0.67 0.71
CA ASN A 339 15.65 -1.05 2.12
C ASN A 339 16.45 -0.09 3.02
N THR A 340 17.46 -0.60 3.75
CA THR A 340 18.35 0.17 4.61
C THR A 340 19.59 0.70 3.88
N ASN A 341 19.81 0.28 2.62
CA ASN A 341 20.95 0.65 1.80
C ASN A 341 20.65 1.90 0.94
N GLY A 342 21.46 2.94 1.11
CA GLY A 342 21.38 4.16 0.31
C GLY A 342 22.53 4.24 -0.69
N ILE A 343 22.23 4.34 -1.98
CA ILE A 343 23.24 4.30 -3.04
C ILE A 343 23.04 5.42 -4.06
N LEU A 344 24.15 6.00 -4.54
CA LEU A 344 24.05 6.99 -5.61
C LEU A 344 23.61 6.31 -6.89
N ALA A 345 22.59 6.88 -7.52
CA ALA A 345 21.99 6.41 -8.75
C ALA A 345 21.94 7.55 -9.77
N LYS A 346 22.10 7.20 -11.04
CA LYS A 346 21.95 8.10 -12.18
C LYS A 346 20.86 7.56 -13.09
N ILE A 347 19.92 8.42 -13.48
CA ILE A 347 18.90 8.07 -14.46
C ILE A 347 19.57 7.93 -15.82
N ASP A 348 19.56 6.73 -16.37
CA ASP A 348 20.19 6.44 -17.68
C ASP A 348 19.22 6.79 -18.80
N LYS A 349 17.97 6.34 -18.68
CA LYS A 349 16.94 6.57 -19.69
C LYS A 349 15.54 6.54 -19.06
N VAL A 350 14.65 7.39 -19.56
CA VAL A 350 13.20 7.25 -19.41
C VAL A 350 12.69 6.62 -20.70
N GLU A 351 12.06 5.46 -20.60
CA GLU A 351 11.66 4.67 -21.77
C GLU A 351 10.26 5.03 -22.27
N GLY A 352 9.35 5.32 -21.35
CA GLY A 352 7.96 5.65 -21.65
C GLY A 352 7.14 5.94 -20.41
N HIS A 353 6.05 6.66 -20.60
CA HIS A 353 4.99 6.87 -19.62
C HIS A 353 3.92 5.81 -19.88
N VAL A 354 3.48 5.15 -18.81
CA VAL A 354 2.34 4.23 -18.87
C VAL A 354 1.09 5.08 -18.71
N ASP A 355 0.21 5.06 -19.70
CA ASP A 355 -1.12 5.62 -19.49
C ASP A 355 -1.77 4.87 -18.34
N ASN A 356 -2.15 5.60 -17.29
CA ASN A 356 -2.64 5.09 -16.03
C ASN A 356 -3.98 4.32 -16.16
N ASN A 357 -4.45 4.06 -17.37
CA ASN A 357 -5.66 3.31 -17.70
C ASN A 357 -5.39 1.92 -18.33
N PHE A 358 -4.21 1.34 -18.10
CA PHE A 358 -3.71 0.17 -18.84
C PHE A 358 -3.63 0.43 -20.35
N GLY A 359 -3.37 1.68 -20.73
CA GLY A 359 -3.16 2.09 -22.12
C GLY A 359 -1.78 1.70 -22.64
N ALA A 360 -1.53 1.98 -23.92
CA ALA A 360 -0.22 1.73 -24.52
C ALA A 360 0.86 2.63 -23.90
N GLU A 361 2.09 2.12 -23.79
CA GLU A 361 3.23 2.94 -23.39
C GLU A 361 3.50 4.04 -24.43
N GLU A 362 3.45 5.30 -23.99
CA GLU A 362 3.87 6.43 -24.81
C GLU A 362 5.36 6.69 -24.61
N LYS A 363 6.12 6.76 -25.70
CA LYS A 363 7.55 7.06 -25.62
C LYS A 363 7.76 8.52 -25.24
N VAL A 364 8.14 8.74 -23.99
CA VAL A 364 8.51 10.06 -23.45
C VAL A 364 9.98 10.07 -23.04
N SER A 365 10.58 11.26 -23.00
CA SER A 365 11.98 11.44 -22.58
C SER A 365 12.12 11.94 -21.14
N PHE A 366 11.01 12.15 -20.42
CA PHE A 366 10.97 12.62 -19.04
C PHE A 366 9.67 12.17 -18.35
N LEU A 367 9.65 12.19 -17.01
CA LEU A 367 8.41 12.04 -16.23
C LEU A 367 8.12 13.36 -15.47
N ALA A 368 6.91 13.88 -15.61
CA ALA A 368 6.37 15.00 -14.84
C ALA A 368 5.75 14.52 -13.52
N LEU A 369 5.33 15.45 -12.67
CA LEU A 369 4.63 15.14 -11.42
C LEU A 369 3.43 14.22 -11.71
N ASN A 370 3.27 13.15 -10.93
CA ASN A 370 2.21 12.13 -11.04
C ASN A 370 2.31 11.17 -12.23
N ASP A 371 3.33 11.32 -13.09
CA ASP A 371 3.59 10.37 -14.16
C ASP A 371 4.11 9.04 -13.59
N ILE A 372 3.67 7.94 -14.20
CA ILE A 372 4.19 6.60 -13.92
C ILE A 372 4.86 6.10 -15.20
N GLY A 373 6.11 5.64 -15.11
CA GLY A 373 6.84 5.24 -16.32
C GLY A 373 8.00 4.29 -16.12
N SER A 374 8.41 3.65 -17.21
CA SER A 374 9.56 2.74 -17.25
C SER A 374 10.86 3.54 -17.31
N VAL A 375 11.77 3.26 -16.37
CA VAL A 375 13.03 3.99 -16.20
C VAL A 375 14.19 3.00 -16.04
N LYS A 376 15.27 3.26 -16.77
CA LYS A 376 16.58 2.63 -16.58
C LYS A 376 17.45 3.46 -15.65
N ILE A 377 17.91 2.83 -14.57
CA ILE A 377 18.69 3.49 -13.53
C ILE A 377 20.04 2.80 -13.39
N ARG A 378 21.13 3.57 -13.44
CA ARG A 378 22.49 3.07 -13.23
C ARG A 378 22.97 3.39 -11.82
N LEU A 379 23.44 2.37 -11.10
CA LEU A 379 23.89 2.49 -9.72
C LEU A 379 25.40 2.70 -9.65
N SER A 380 25.84 3.41 -8.63
CA SER A 380 27.27 3.62 -8.34
C SER A 380 27.97 2.34 -7.88
N LYS A 381 27.27 1.51 -7.10
CA LYS A 381 27.69 0.16 -6.69
C LYS A 381 26.53 -0.83 -6.96
N PRO A 382 26.81 -2.12 -7.15
CA PRO A 382 25.75 -3.11 -7.31
C PRO A 382 24.90 -3.23 -6.04
N ILE A 383 23.65 -3.66 -6.23
CA ILE A 383 22.74 -4.06 -5.16
C ILE A 383 22.22 -5.48 -5.46
N PHE A 384 21.69 -6.11 -4.43
CA PHE A 384 21.09 -7.43 -4.46
C PHE A 384 19.58 -7.28 -4.35
N ALA A 385 18.89 -7.36 -5.49
CA ALA A 385 17.48 -7.04 -5.57
C ALA A 385 16.69 -8.16 -6.25
N ASP A 386 15.46 -8.34 -5.80
CA ASP A 386 14.48 -9.20 -6.45
C ASP A 386 13.59 -8.35 -7.37
N SER A 387 12.86 -9.00 -8.28
CA SER A 387 11.76 -8.34 -8.97
C SER A 387 10.64 -7.99 -7.97
N TYR A 388 9.92 -6.89 -8.19
CA TYR A 388 8.78 -6.52 -7.35
C TYR A 388 7.64 -7.54 -7.43
N HIS A 389 7.58 -8.32 -8.51
CA HIS A 389 6.62 -9.39 -8.70
C HIS A 389 6.88 -10.60 -7.80
N GLU A 390 8.14 -10.96 -7.60
CA GLU A 390 8.53 -12.13 -6.79
C GLU A 390 8.69 -11.77 -5.32
N ASN A 391 9.17 -10.57 -5.01
CA ASN A 391 9.37 -10.11 -3.64
C ASN A 391 9.17 -8.59 -3.55
N ARG A 392 7.96 -8.15 -3.19
CA ARG A 392 7.60 -6.72 -3.11
C ARG A 392 8.45 -5.96 -2.10
N ALA A 393 8.82 -6.62 -0.99
CA ALA A 393 9.62 -5.99 0.04
C ALA A 393 11.01 -5.63 -0.47
N ASN A 394 11.65 -6.52 -1.24
CA ASN A 394 12.98 -6.32 -1.80
C ASN A 394 13.01 -5.76 -3.23
N GLY A 395 11.87 -5.72 -3.93
CA GLY A 395 11.74 -5.19 -5.28
C GLY A 395 11.31 -3.73 -5.34
N ARG A 396 11.25 -3.02 -4.21
CA ARG A 396 10.87 -1.60 -4.16
C ARG A 396 12.01 -0.71 -3.69
N PHE A 397 12.01 0.54 -4.14
CA PHE A 397 12.94 1.56 -3.69
C PHE A 397 12.30 2.94 -3.72
N ILE A 398 12.97 3.92 -3.12
CA ILE A 398 12.65 5.34 -3.31
C ILE A 398 13.84 6.08 -3.90
N LEU A 399 13.55 7.13 -4.66
CA LEU A 399 14.53 8.10 -5.13
C LEU A 399 14.46 9.34 -4.23
N VAL A 400 15.59 9.74 -3.70
CA VAL A 400 15.73 10.90 -2.82
C VAL A 400 16.64 11.92 -3.49
N ASP A 401 16.18 13.17 -3.56
CA ASP A 401 16.98 14.27 -4.12
C ASP A 401 18.20 14.55 -3.22
N THR A 402 19.38 14.63 -3.85
CA THR A 402 20.66 14.76 -3.15
C THR A 402 20.87 16.12 -2.48
N LEU A 403 20.09 17.14 -2.86
CA LEU A 403 20.20 18.50 -2.35
C LEU A 403 19.13 18.79 -1.29
N THR A 404 17.88 18.44 -1.57
CA THR A 404 16.75 18.75 -0.68
C THR A 404 16.47 17.64 0.35
N ASN A 405 16.98 16.42 0.13
CA ASN A 405 16.64 15.21 0.89
C ASN A 405 15.14 14.87 0.85
N THR A 406 14.40 15.38 -0.12
CA THR A 406 12.99 15.04 -0.32
C THR A 406 12.87 13.76 -1.15
N THR A 407 11.86 12.94 -0.85
CA THR A 407 11.50 11.80 -1.70
C THR A 407 10.95 12.32 -3.02
N ALA A 408 11.65 12.04 -4.11
CA ALA A 408 11.31 12.51 -5.46
C ALA A 408 10.47 11.50 -6.25
N GLY A 409 10.58 10.21 -5.93
CA GLY A 409 9.76 9.16 -6.55
C GLY A 409 9.84 7.82 -5.84
N VAL A 410 8.90 6.94 -6.16
CA VAL A 410 8.84 5.55 -5.69
C VAL A 410 9.02 4.62 -6.89
N GLY A 411 9.83 3.58 -6.74
CA GLY A 411 10.16 2.67 -7.82
C GLY A 411 9.90 1.20 -7.48
N PHE A 412 9.56 0.43 -8.52
CA PHE A 412 9.27 -0.99 -8.50
C PHE A 412 10.14 -1.68 -9.55
N ILE A 413 11.05 -2.54 -9.11
CA ILE A 413 12.01 -3.26 -9.96
C ILE A 413 11.25 -4.29 -10.77
N LYS A 414 11.48 -4.34 -12.09
CA LYS A 414 10.83 -5.27 -13.01
C LYS A 414 11.36 -6.69 -12.86
#